data_AF-A0A0F9VVP4-F1
#
_entry.id   AF-A0A0F9VVP4-F1
#
_cell.length_a   1.000
_cell.length_b   1.000
_cell.length_c   1.000
_cell.angle_alpha   90.00
_cell.angle_beta   90.00
_cell.angle_gamma   90.00
#
_symmetry.space_group_name_H-M   'P 1'
#
loop_
_entity.id
_entity.type
_entity.pdbx_description
1 polymer ?
#
loop_
_entity_poly.entity_id
_entity_poly.type
_entity_poly.pdbx_seq_one_letter_code
_entity_poly.pdbx_strand_id
1 'polypeptide(L)'
;MIEETVSWDSLSEPGLMTLLYGPFGVGKTDAIFTMPGKLIVYSTEPKDIKRTIKQHLVRNDQKDRKIKIKSYGDFDGYMDDINELKAKFDAGKRPCDSIGFDTLSFFQQETKLEMEDDRFKDSIVPDAKGNTKRDNILIDRFRLEQADWGGVKSAMIRLSKALGNIAKHGVYVTMTAAMVEYPKWDKSLEGAPALEGGFAQICAGFFDLVGAVLPGKDEDYPYPARVTFNHPDFVTRCSSDRLMKKRFVSLNIGTIIEKLEKE
;
A
#
# COMPACT_ATOMS: atom_id res chain seq x y z
N MET A 1 -26.63 5.34 -13.28
CA MET A 1 -26.15 6.64 -12.74
C MET A 1 -26.54 6.63 -11.28
N ILE A 2 -25.56 6.69 -10.37
CA ILE A 2 -25.83 6.85 -8.94
C ILE A 2 -25.63 8.34 -8.68
N GLU A 3 -26.70 9.04 -8.35
CA GLU A 3 -26.67 10.46 -7.99
C GLU A 3 -26.89 10.53 -6.49
N GLU A 4 -25.94 11.12 -5.77
CA GLU A 4 -26.00 11.24 -4.30
C GLU A 4 -25.90 12.71 -3.93
N THR A 5 -26.96 13.24 -3.31
CA THR A 5 -26.97 14.59 -2.75
C THR A 5 -26.38 14.54 -1.35
N VAL A 6 -25.19 15.09 -1.19
CA VAL A 6 -24.48 15.15 0.10
C VAL A 6 -24.96 16.37 0.89
N SER A 7 -25.57 16.14 2.05
CA SER A 7 -25.85 17.16 3.06
C SER A 7 -24.74 17.22 4.11
N TRP A 8 -24.61 18.33 4.82
CA TRP A 8 -23.61 18.47 5.88
C TRP A 8 -23.77 17.39 6.95
N ASP A 9 -25.01 17.11 7.36
CA ASP A 9 -25.31 16.12 8.41
C ASP A 9 -25.16 14.66 7.93
N SER A 10 -25.07 14.43 6.62
CA SER A 10 -24.78 13.11 6.03
C SER A 10 -23.30 12.84 5.80
N LEU A 11 -22.43 13.84 6.02
CA LEU A 11 -20.98 13.64 6.04
C LEU A 11 -20.62 12.88 7.32
N SER A 12 -20.71 11.55 7.30
CA SER A 12 -20.10 10.72 8.33
C SER A 12 -18.57 10.92 8.35
N GLU A 13 -17.92 10.55 9.45
CA GLU A 13 -16.45 10.62 9.55
C GLU A 13 -15.81 9.93 8.33
N PRO A 14 -15.13 10.70 7.45
CA PRO A 14 -14.65 10.15 6.20
C PRO A 14 -13.53 9.17 6.49
N GLY A 15 -13.62 7.98 5.90
CA GLY A 15 -12.47 7.09 5.87
C GLY A 15 -11.36 7.72 5.05
N LEU A 16 -10.15 7.20 5.21
CA LEU A 16 -8.95 7.80 4.64
C LEU A 16 -8.12 6.73 3.97
N MET A 17 -7.69 6.98 2.73
CA MET A 17 -6.72 6.14 2.05
C MET A 17 -5.36 6.83 2.00
N THR A 18 -4.38 6.27 2.74
CA THR A 18 -3.04 6.82 2.91
C THR A 18 -1.99 5.89 2.30
N LEU A 19 -1.03 6.46 1.58
CA LEU A 19 0.22 5.81 1.18
C LEU A 19 1.39 6.40 1.95
N LEU A 20 2.15 5.56 2.64
CA LEU A 20 3.42 5.93 3.27
C LEU A 20 4.59 5.23 2.57
N TYR A 21 5.57 5.98 2.09
CA TYR A 21 6.77 5.39 1.49
C TYR A 21 8.04 6.00 2.07
N GLY A 22 9.15 5.29 2.02
CA GLY A 22 10.40 5.74 2.62
C GLY A 22 11.47 4.64 2.60
N PRO A 23 12.70 4.94 3.06
CA PRO A 23 13.77 3.95 3.15
C PRO A 23 13.40 2.73 3.99
N PHE A 24 14.16 1.64 3.88
CA PHE A 24 14.01 0.50 4.79
C PHE A 24 14.35 0.90 6.23
N GLY A 25 13.72 0.25 7.21
CA GLY A 25 14.04 0.46 8.62
C GLY A 25 13.47 1.73 9.28
N VAL A 26 12.83 2.63 8.54
CA VAL A 26 12.28 3.90 9.10
C VAL A 26 10.96 3.75 9.89
N GLY A 27 10.51 2.53 10.16
CA GLY A 27 9.31 2.29 10.96
C GLY A 27 7.96 2.37 10.25
N LYS A 28 7.89 2.26 8.91
CA LYS A 28 6.62 2.28 8.16
C LYS A 28 5.63 1.19 8.61
N THR A 29 6.12 -0.04 8.76
CA THR A 29 5.32 -1.17 9.29
C THR A 29 4.80 -0.88 10.69
N ASP A 30 5.62 -0.25 11.53
CA ASP A 30 5.24 0.14 12.89
C ASP A 30 4.14 1.23 12.89
N ALA A 31 4.18 2.14 11.91
CA ALA A 31 3.16 3.16 11.71
C ALA A 31 1.78 2.56 11.42
N ILE A 32 1.68 1.46 10.68
CA ILE A 32 0.41 0.73 10.45
C ILE A 32 -0.23 0.34 11.79
N PHE A 33 0.57 -0.12 12.75
CA PHE A 33 0.05 -0.54 14.05
C PHE A 33 -0.41 0.62 14.92
N THR A 34 -0.09 1.88 14.59
CA THR A 34 -0.62 3.04 15.31
C THR A 34 -2.05 3.43 14.91
N MET A 35 -2.62 2.84 13.85
CA MET A 35 -4.00 3.10 13.44
C MET A 35 -5.00 2.78 14.56
N PRO A 36 -6.20 3.38 14.59
CA PRO A 36 -7.18 3.11 15.65
C PRO A 36 -7.93 1.79 15.46
N GLY A 37 -8.65 1.36 16.50
CA GLY A 37 -9.66 0.31 16.43
C GLY A 37 -9.18 -1.09 16.01
N LYS A 38 -10.14 -1.89 15.51
CA LYS A 38 -9.88 -3.25 15.01
C LYS A 38 -9.10 -3.16 13.70
N LEU A 39 -7.91 -3.75 13.69
CA LEU A 39 -6.98 -3.66 12.57
C LEU A 39 -6.85 -5.01 11.84
N ILE A 40 -7.04 -4.98 10.53
CA ILE A 40 -6.63 -6.06 9.61
C ILE A 40 -5.34 -5.62 8.92
N VAL A 41 -4.32 -6.48 8.87
CA VAL A 41 -3.06 -6.22 8.17
C VAL A 41 -2.83 -7.29 7.12
N TYR A 42 -2.73 -6.86 5.87
CA TYR A 42 -2.25 -7.68 4.76
C TYR A 42 -0.72 -7.58 4.73
N SER A 43 -0.05 -8.66 5.09
CA SER A 43 1.40 -8.79 4.98
C SER A 43 1.71 -9.44 3.64
N THR A 44 2.52 -8.79 2.82
CA THR A 44 2.96 -9.30 1.51
C THR A 44 4.41 -9.73 1.56
N GLU A 45 5.23 -9.13 2.43
CA GLU A 45 6.60 -9.59 2.59
C GLU A 45 6.68 -10.98 3.24
N PRO A 46 7.67 -11.83 2.87
CA PRO A 46 7.83 -13.18 3.38
C PRO A 46 8.31 -13.23 4.85
N LYS A 47 8.55 -12.06 5.47
CA LYS A 47 9.00 -11.94 6.85
C LYS A 47 7.85 -12.13 7.84
N ASP A 48 8.12 -12.76 8.98
CA ASP A 48 7.12 -12.83 10.06
C ASP A 48 6.96 -11.47 10.76
N ILE A 49 5.86 -10.80 10.45
CA ILE A 49 5.50 -9.49 11.00
C ILE A 49 5.12 -9.55 12.51
N LYS A 50 4.87 -10.73 13.08
CA LYS A 50 4.49 -10.89 14.50
C LYS A 50 5.54 -10.33 15.45
N ARG A 51 6.83 -10.40 15.09
CA ARG A 51 7.91 -9.81 15.90
C ARG A 51 7.74 -8.30 16.04
N THR A 52 7.50 -7.62 14.92
CA THR A 52 7.28 -6.17 14.90
C THR A 52 6.02 -5.79 15.68
N ILE A 53 4.93 -6.56 15.51
CA ILE A 53 3.68 -6.36 16.26
C ILE A 53 3.93 -6.48 17.77
N LYS A 54 4.59 -7.55 18.21
CA LYS A 54 4.86 -7.77 19.64
C LYS A 54 5.65 -6.61 20.24
N GLN A 55 6.69 -6.13 19.55
CA GLN A 55 7.48 -4.99 20.00
C GLN A 55 6.64 -3.71 20.08
N HIS A 56 5.81 -3.46 19.06
CA HIS A 56 4.90 -2.32 19.04
C HIS A 56 3.92 -2.33 20.22
N LEU A 57 3.23 -3.45 20.43
CA LEU A 57 2.21 -3.58 21.49
C LEU A 57 2.82 -3.43 22.89
N VAL A 58 4.03 -3.97 23.10
CA VAL A 58 4.75 -3.80 24.38
C VAL A 58 5.16 -2.35 24.60
N ARG A 59 5.73 -1.69 23.58
CA ARG A 59 6.21 -0.30 23.70
C ARG A 59 5.08 0.70 23.98
N ASN A 60 3.88 0.42 23.48
CA ASN A 60 2.72 1.32 23.63
C ASN A 60 1.71 0.86 24.71
N ASP A 61 2.04 -0.17 25.49
CA ASP A 61 1.15 -0.75 26.51
C ASP A 61 -0.24 -1.18 25.98
N GLN A 62 -0.26 -1.78 24.78
CA GLN A 62 -1.49 -2.21 24.07
C GLN A 62 -1.61 -3.74 23.98
N LYS A 63 -1.23 -4.48 25.02
CA LYS A 63 -1.14 -5.96 24.96
C LYS A 63 -2.47 -6.65 24.63
N ASP A 64 -3.60 -6.04 24.95
CA ASP A 64 -4.94 -6.58 24.69
C ASP A 64 -5.47 -6.28 23.28
N ARG A 65 -4.72 -5.50 22.50
CA ARG A 65 -5.14 -5.12 21.15
C ARG A 65 -5.10 -6.32 20.20
N LYS A 66 -6.24 -6.57 19.54
CA LYS A 66 -6.38 -7.63 18.54
C LYS A 66 -6.07 -7.10 17.14
N ILE A 67 -5.05 -7.68 16.51
CA ILE A 67 -4.65 -7.40 15.12
C ILE A 67 -4.82 -8.69 14.32
N LYS A 68 -5.60 -8.66 13.24
CA LYS A 68 -5.77 -9.80 12.34
C LYS A 68 -4.77 -9.69 11.19
N ILE A 69 -3.82 -10.62 11.12
CA ILE A 69 -2.84 -10.69 10.03
C ILE A 69 -3.38 -11.62 8.95
N LYS A 70 -3.27 -11.22 7.69
CA LYS A 70 -3.61 -12.01 6.50
C LYS A 70 -2.45 -12.00 5.53
N SER A 71 -2.19 -13.14 4.91
CA SER A 71 -1.17 -13.34 3.89
C SER A 71 -1.68 -14.41 2.94
N TYR A 72 -1.49 -14.19 1.65
CA TYR A 72 -1.88 -15.10 0.58
C TYR A 72 -0.66 -15.34 -0.31
N GLY A 73 -0.67 -16.45 -1.04
CA GLY A 73 0.44 -16.82 -1.92
C GLY A 73 0.37 -16.22 -3.32
N ASP A 74 -0.73 -15.55 -3.65
CA ASP A 74 -1.03 -15.04 -4.99
C ASP A 74 -1.91 -13.78 -4.94
N PHE A 75 -1.92 -13.03 -6.05
CA PHE A 75 -2.77 -11.82 -6.19
C PHE A 75 -4.27 -12.11 -5.96
N ASP A 76 -4.77 -13.23 -6.49
CA ASP A 76 -6.19 -13.58 -6.44
C ASP A 76 -6.67 -13.82 -5.01
N GLY A 77 -5.88 -14.49 -4.17
CA GLY A 77 -6.21 -14.70 -2.76
C GLY A 77 -6.33 -13.39 -1.97
N TYR A 78 -5.46 -12.41 -2.24
CA TYR A 78 -5.62 -11.07 -1.65
C TYR A 78 -6.91 -10.39 -2.15
N MET A 79 -7.17 -10.45 -3.46
CA MET A 79 -8.34 -9.79 -4.05
C MET A 79 -9.66 -10.41 -3.61
N ASP A 80 -9.76 -11.73 -3.50
CA ASP A 80 -10.95 -12.43 -3.05
C ASP A 80 -11.32 -12.03 -1.62
N ASP A 81 -10.34 -12.01 -0.72
CA ASP A 81 -10.58 -11.60 0.67
C ASP A 81 -10.92 -10.10 0.79
N ILE A 82 -10.26 -9.23 0.01
CA ILE A 82 -10.59 -7.80 -0.02
C ILE A 82 -11.99 -7.58 -0.61
N ASN A 83 -12.39 -8.32 -1.64
CA ASN A 83 -13.73 -8.23 -2.22
C ASN A 83 -14.80 -8.77 -1.28
N GLU A 84 -14.53 -9.85 -0.55
CA GLU A 84 -15.42 -10.36 0.50
C GLU A 84 -15.58 -9.32 1.63
N LEU A 85 -14.47 -8.68 2.02
CA LEU A 85 -14.47 -7.61 3.01
C LEU A 85 -15.30 -6.41 2.53
N LYS A 86 -15.11 -6.00 1.27
CA LYS A 86 -15.90 -4.94 0.64
C LYS A 86 -17.39 -5.28 0.64
N ALA A 87 -17.76 -6.51 0.26
CA ALA A 87 -19.16 -6.93 0.26
C ALA A 87 -19.79 -6.87 1.66
N LYS A 88 -19.02 -7.13 2.73
CA LYS A 88 -19.48 -6.96 4.11
C LYS A 88 -19.76 -5.49 4.44
N PHE A 89 -18.86 -4.58 4.04
CA PHE A 89 -19.07 -3.13 4.22
C PHE A 89 -20.27 -2.63 3.41
N ASP A 90 -20.41 -3.04 2.16
CA ASP A 90 -21.57 -2.70 1.31
C ASP A 90 -22.90 -3.19 1.93
N ALA A 91 -22.88 -4.30 2.69
CA ALA A 91 -24.01 -4.81 3.45
C ALA A 91 -24.20 -4.14 4.84
N GLY A 92 -23.50 -3.04 5.13
CA GLY A 92 -23.57 -2.31 6.39
C GLY A 92 -22.88 -2.99 7.58
N LYS A 93 -22.09 -4.06 7.34
CA LYS A 93 -21.31 -4.70 8.40
C LYS A 93 -19.97 -3.98 8.56
N ARG A 94 -19.53 -3.77 9.81
CA ARG A 94 -18.24 -3.13 10.14
C ARG A 94 -17.27 -4.15 10.74
N PRO A 95 -16.57 -4.97 9.92
CA PRO A 95 -15.66 -6.01 10.40
C PRO A 95 -14.37 -5.45 11.02
N CYS A 96 -13.93 -4.26 10.60
CA CYS A 96 -12.75 -3.57 11.10
C CYS A 96 -12.91 -2.05 11.01
N ASP A 97 -12.04 -1.33 11.71
CA ASP A 97 -11.95 0.13 11.67
C ASP A 97 -10.75 0.59 10.84
N SER A 98 -9.74 -0.28 10.69
CA SER A 98 -8.53 0.03 9.95
C SER A 98 -7.99 -1.17 9.17
N ILE A 99 -7.35 -0.87 8.04
CA ILE A 99 -6.70 -1.81 7.14
C ILE A 99 -5.28 -1.34 6.87
N GLY A 100 -4.30 -2.18 7.17
CA GLY A 100 -2.90 -2.00 6.79
C GLY A 100 -2.54 -2.90 5.61
N PHE A 101 -1.77 -2.39 4.65
CA PHE A 101 -1.22 -3.17 3.53
C PHE A 101 0.31 -2.97 3.47
N ASP A 102 1.07 -3.99 3.87
CA ASP A 102 2.53 -3.93 4.09
C ASP A 102 3.28 -5.01 3.28
N THR A 103 3.93 -4.71 2.16
CA THR A 103 4.07 -3.43 1.44
C THR A 103 3.59 -3.54 -0.01
N LEU A 104 3.09 -2.44 -0.57
CA LEU A 104 2.62 -2.35 -1.94
C LEU A 104 3.73 -2.55 -2.98
N SER A 105 4.94 -2.05 -2.71
CA SER A 105 6.10 -2.26 -3.60
C SER A 105 6.43 -3.74 -3.75
N PHE A 106 6.47 -4.48 -2.64
CA PHE A 106 6.77 -5.91 -2.67
C PHE A 106 5.65 -6.69 -3.36
N PHE A 107 4.40 -6.37 -3.04
CA PHE A 107 3.24 -6.97 -3.69
C PHE A 107 3.25 -6.79 -5.20
N GLN A 108 3.60 -5.59 -5.69
CA GLN A 108 3.71 -5.34 -7.12
C GLN A 108 4.80 -6.21 -7.78
N GLN A 109 5.92 -6.43 -7.10
CA GLN A 109 6.98 -7.32 -7.59
C GLN A 109 6.54 -8.78 -7.60
N GLU A 110 5.84 -9.26 -6.57
CA GLU A 110 5.30 -10.62 -6.55
C GLU A 110 4.29 -10.85 -7.67
N THR A 111 3.31 -9.94 -7.83
CA THR A 111 2.33 -10.03 -8.93
C THR A 111 3.02 -10.06 -10.30
N LYS A 112 4.10 -9.31 -10.46
CA LYS A 112 4.89 -9.30 -11.69
C LYS A 112 5.61 -10.63 -11.92
N LEU A 113 6.24 -11.20 -10.89
CA LEU A 113 6.92 -12.50 -10.97
C LEU A 113 5.93 -13.63 -11.27
N GLU A 114 4.73 -13.61 -10.67
CA GLU A 114 3.65 -14.56 -10.96
C GLU A 114 3.26 -14.52 -12.44
N MET A 115 3.07 -13.32 -13.00
CA MET A 115 2.76 -13.14 -14.43
C MET A 115 3.90 -13.63 -15.34
N GLU A 116 5.16 -13.39 -14.95
CA GLU A 116 6.33 -13.89 -15.69
C GLU A 116 6.37 -15.43 -15.70
N ASP A 117 6.12 -16.06 -14.56
CA ASP A 117 6.12 -17.51 -14.41
C ASP A 117 4.94 -18.18 -15.15
N ASP A 118 3.75 -17.58 -15.15
CA ASP A 118 2.60 -18.12 -15.88
C ASP A 118 2.79 -18.06 -17.39
N ARG A 119 3.30 -16.93 -17.90
CA ARG A 119 3.68 -16.82 -19.31
C ARG A 119 4.78 -17.81 -19.67
N PHE A 120 5.75 -18.02 -18.79
CA PHE A 120 6.79 -19.03 -19.00
C PHE A 120 6.17 -20.43 -19.11
N LYS A 121 5.22 -20.81 -18.23
CA LYS A 121 4.50 -22.10 -18.33
C LYS A 121 3.76 -22.22 -19.65
N ASP A 122 3.03 -21.19 -20.07
CA ASP A 122 2.27 -21.18 -21.33
C ASP A 122 3.17 -21.25 -22.58
N SER A 123 4.41 -20.76 -22.44
CA SER A 123 5.40 -20.82 -23.50
C SER A 123 5.92 -22.25 -23.76
N ILE A 124 5.78 -23.15 -22.78
CA ILE A 124 6.16 -24.56 -22.87
C ILE A 124 5.05 -25.33 -23.58
N VAL A 125 5.06 -25.28 -24.92
CA VAL A 125 4.15 -26.09 -25.75
C VAL A 125 4.91 -27.34 -26.21
N PRO A 126 4.40 -28.56 -25.94
CA PRO A 126 4.99 -29.77 -26.49
C PRO A 126 4.81 -29.80 -28.02
N ASP A 127 5.86 -30.16 -28.76
CA ASP A 127 5.75 -30.34 -30.20
C ASP A 127 4.84 -31.54 -30.55
N ALA A 128 4.49 -31.70 -31.83
CA ALA A 128 3.65 -32.81 -32.31
C ALA A 128 4.25 -34.22 -32.07
N LYS A 129 5.49 -34.31 -31.55
CA LYS A 129 6.19 -35.54 -31.17
C LYS A 129 6.40 -35.63 -29.65
N GLY A 130 5.81 -34.74 -28.85
CA GLY A 130 5.94 -34.70 -27.39
C GLY A 130 7.27 -34.13 -26.88
N ASN A 131 8.13 -33.58 -27.73
CA ASN A 131 9.36 -32.92 -27.30
C ASN A 131 9.08 -31.45 -27.01
N THR A 132 9.45 -31.00 -25.81
CA THR A 132 9.46 -29.57 -25.45
C THR A 132 10.58 -28.88 -26.23
N LYS A 133 10.22 -28.09 -27.26
CA LYS A 133 11.17 -27.27 -28.01
C LYS A 133 10.96 -25.79 -27.73
N ARG A 134 11.93 -25.15 -27.06
CA ARG A 134 12.32 -23.76 -27.29
C ARG A 134 13.83 -23.59 -27.12
N ASP A 135 14.43 -22.88 -28.07
CA ASP A 135 15.78 -22.33 -27.95
C ASP A 135 15.75 -21.19 -26.92
N ASN A 136 16.72 -21.18 -25.99
CA ASN A 136 16.96 -20.12 -25.00
C ASN A 136 15.98 -19.95 -23.82
N ILE A 137 15.68 -21.06 -23.11
CA ILE A 137 14.86 -21.14 -21.89
C ILE A 137 15.19 -20.07 -20.83
N LEU A 138 16.47 -19.71 -20.67
CA LEU A 138 16.91 -18.74 -19.65
C LEU A 138 16.67 -17.28 -20.07
N ILE A 139 16.78 -16.95 -21.36
CA ILE A 139 16.74 -15.56 -21.81
C ILE A 139 15.30 -15.05 -21.89
N ASP A 140 14.36 -15.91 -22.30
CA ASP A 140 12.94 -15.54 -22.38
C ASP A 140 12.27 -15.43 -21.00
N ARG A 141 12.74 -16.20 -20.00
CA ARG A 141 12.16 -16.17 -18.66
C ARG A 141 12.26 -14.80 -17.98
N PHE A 142 13.34 -14.05 -18.25
CA PHE A 142 13.60 -12.75 -17.62
C PHE A 142 13.26 -11.55 -18.51
N ARG A 143 12.74 -11.77 -19.73
CA ARG A 143 12.41 -10.68 -20.64
C ARG A 143 10.98 -10.21 -20.40
N LEU A 144 10.83 -9.04 -19.78
CA LEU A 144 9.53 -8.39 -19.63
C LEU A 144 9.07 -7.78 -20.94
N GLU A 145 7.84 -8.10 -21.34
CA GLU A 145 7.17 -7.45 -22.45
C GLU A 145 6.36 -6.25 -21.96
N GLN A 146 6.05 -5.33 -22.89
CA GLN A 146 5.22 -4.16 -22.58
C GLN A 146 3.83 -4.56 -22.07
N ALA A 147 3.31 -5.72 -22.49
CA ALA A 147 2.02 -6.26 -22.05
C ALA A 147 2.00 -6.59 -20.55
N ASP A 148 3.09 -7.13 -20.00
CA ASP A 148 3.18 -7.50 -18.57
C ASP A 148 3.06 -6.26 -17.68
N TRP A 149 3.70 -5.17 -18.08
CA TRP A 149 3.56 -3.88 -17.40
C TRP A 149 2.12 -3.35 -17.41
N GLY A 150 1.36 -3.66 -18.47
CA GLY A 150 -0.06 -3.36 -18.56
C GLY A 150 -0.90 -4.17 -17.58
N GLY A 151 -0.60 -5.47 -17.44
CA GLY A 151 -1.27 -6.36 -16.49
C GLY A 151 -0.99 -5.98 -15.04
N VAL A 152 0.28 -5.77 -14.67
CA VAL A 152 0.67 -5.31 -13.33
C VAL A 152 0.01 -3.97 -12.99
N LYS A 153 -0.02 -3.01 -13.92
CA LYS A 153 -0.74 -1.75 -13.73
C LYS A 153 -2.23 -1.99 -13.45
N SER A 154 -2.88 -2.84 -14.24
CA SER A 154 -4.30 -3.18 -14.07
C SER A 154 -4.58 -3.81 -12.71
N ALA A 155 -3.73 -4.74 -12.28
CA ALA A 155 -3.79 -5.39 -10.98
C ALA A 155 -3.70 -4.37 -9.82
N MET A 156 -2.71 -3.48 -9.85
CA MET A 156 -2.56 -2.44 -8.81
C MET A 156 -3.73 -1.45 -8.80
N ILE A 157 -4.26 -1.07 -9.98
CA ILE A 157 -5.47 -0.24 -10.06
C ILE A 157 -6.67 -0.95 -9.41
N ARG A 158 -6.85 -2.26 -9.64
CA ARG A 158 -7.96 -3.03 -9.04
C ARG A 158 -7.82 -3.09 -7.52
N LEU A 159 -6.62 -3.38 -7.01
CA LEU A 159 -6.33 -3.36 -5.58
C LEU A 159 -6.65 -2.00 -4.96
N SER A 160 -6.09 -0.92 -5.51
CA SER A 160 -6.28 0.43 -4.98
C SER A 160 -7.76 0.85 -5.04
N LYS A 161 -8.50 0.51 -6.11
CA LYS A 161 -9.93 0.78 -6.19
C LYS A 161 -10.74 0.00 -5.17
N ALA A 162 -10.43 -1.28 -4.95
CA ALA A 162 -11.15 -2.11 -3.99
C ALA A 162 -10.97 -1.57 -2.57
N LEU A 163 -9.74 -1.25 -2.19
CA LEU A 163 -9.41 -0.64 -0.90
C LEU A 163 -10.01 0.76 -0.75
N GLY A 164 -9.93 1.61 -1.78
CA GLY A 164 -10.54 2.94 -1.76
C GLY A 164 -12.06 2.90 -1.65
N ASN A 165 -12.71 1.89 -2.24
CA ASN A 165 -14.14 1.67 -2.04
C ASN A 165 -14.49 1.22 -0.62
N ILE A 166 -13.60 0.50 0.06
CA ILE A 166 -13.76 0.19 1.49
C ILE A 166 -13.58 1.46 2.33
N ALA A 167 -12.60 2.31 2.01
CA ALA A 167 -12.35 3.56 2.72
C ALA A 167 -13.58 4.48 2.73
N LYS A 168 -14.37 4.51 1.64
CA LYS A 168 -15.64 5.25 1.57
C LYS A 168 -16.65 4.89 2.67
N HIS A 169 -16.52 3.73 3.30
CA HIS A 169 -17.36 3.29 4.43
C HIS A 169 -16.85 3.76 5.80
N GLY A 170 -16.00 4.79 5.86
CA GLY A 170 -15.46 5.30 7.13
C GLY A 170 -14.32 4.45 7.69
N VAL A 171 -13.55 3.79 6.82
CA VAL A 171 -12.45 2.88 7.19
C VAL A 171 -11.11 3.55 6.90
N TYR A 172 -10.17 3.47 7.84
CA TYR A 172 -8.81 3.96 7.62
C TYR A 172 -7.96 2.90 6.91
N VAL A 173 -7.52 3.20 5.71
CA VAL A 173 -6.65 2.34 4.91
C VAL A 173 -5.27 2.96 4.82
N THR A 174 -4.24 2.28 5.31
CA THR A 174 -2.84 2.68 5.14
C THR A 174 -2.07 1.62 4.38
N MET A 175 -1.51 2.01 3.24
CA MET A 175 -0.59 1.20 2.45
C MET A 175 0.83 1.73 2.65
N THR A 176 1.81 0.83 2.69
CA THR A 176 3.22 1.21 2.74
C THR A 176 3.93 0.84 1.45
N ALA A 177 5.01 1.54 1.11
CA ALA A 177 5.86 1.23 -0.03
C ALA A 177 7.34 1.47 0.30
N ALA A 178 8.24 0.80 -0.40
CA ALA A 178 9.66 1.17 -0.39
C ALA A 178 9.83 2.51 -1.12
N MET A 179 10.95 3.18 -0.92
CA MET A 179 11.31 4.39 -1.66
C MET A 179 12.35 4.06 -2.73
N VAL A 180 12.21 4.67 -3.89
CA VAL A 180 13.27 4.73 -4.90
C VAL A 180 13.78 6.16 -4.95
N GLU A 181 15.09 6.32 -4.94
CA GLU A 181 15.75 7.61 -5.10
C GLU A 181 15.86 7.95 -6.59
N TYR A 182 15.67 9.22 -6.94
CA TYR A 182 15.80 9.73 -8.31
C TYR A 182 15.05 8.86 -9.34
N PRO A 183 13.71 8.76 -9.23
CA PRO A 183 12.93 7.82 -10.03
C PRO A 183 13.14 8.05 -11.53
N LYS A 184 13.23 6.97 -12.31
CA LYS A 184 13.56 7.04 -13.76
C LYS A 184 12.61 7.94 -14.56
N TRP A 185 11.35 8.03 -14.15
CA TRP A 185 10.30 8.80 -14.83
C TRP A 185 10.33 10.30 -14.47
N ASP A 186 10.99 10.67 -13.37
CA ASP A 186 11.21 12.07 -12.97
C ASP A 186 12.47 12.18 -12.10
N LYS A 187 13.60 12.50 -12.74
CA LYS A 187 14.89 12.63 -12.06
C LYS A 187 15.02 13.92 -11.23
N SER A 188 14.03 14.83 -11.30
CA SER A 188 14.04 16.04 -10.46
C SER A 188 13.63 15.75 -9.02
N LEU A 189 12.94 14.62 -8.78
CA LEU A 189 12.56 14.17 -7.45
C LEU A 189 13.74 13.50 -6.76
N GLU A 190 13.91 13.78 -5.47
CA GLU A 190 14.83 13.05 -4.59
C GLU A 190 14.30 11.65 -4.29
N GLY A 191 12.97 11.49 -4.15
CA GLY A 191 12.38 10.20 -3.83
C GLY A 191 10.92 10.02 -4.25
N ALA A 192 10.56 8.79 -4.55
CA ALA A 192 9.18 8.38 -4.86
C ALA A 192 8.90 6.98 -4.28
N PRO A 193 7.62 6.57 -4.19
CA PRO A 193 7.30 5.16 -3.97
C PRO A 193 8.01 4.30 -5.02
N ALA A 194 8.66 3.22 -4.59
CA ALA A 194 9.27 2.22 -5.45
C ALA A 194 8.18 1.37 -6.11
N LEU A 195 7.42 2.01 -6.97
CA LEU A 195 6.38 1.44 -7.81
C LEU A 195 6.85 1.51 -9.26
N GLU A 196 6.42 0.55 -10.05
CA GLU A 196 6.86 0.40 -11.43
C GLU A 196 5.72 0.63 -12.45
N GLY A 197 6.13 0.86 -13.69
CA GLY A 197 5.23 1.00 -14.84
C GLY A 197 4.31 2.22 -14.76
N GLY A 198 3.23 2.16 -15.54
CA GLY A 198 2.26 3.26 -15.60
C GLY A 198 1.42 3.43 -14.34
N PHE A 199 1.54 2.55 -13.34
CA PHE A 199 0.88 2.74 -12.04
C PHE A 199 1.60 3.82 -11.21
N ALA A 200 2.94 3.84 -11.21
CA ALA A 200 3.73 4.82 -10.46
C ALA A 200 3.35 6.28 -10.78
N GLN A 201 3.03 6.56 -12.04
CA GLN A 201 2.67 7.90 -12.52
C GLN A 201 1.27 8.36 -12.06
N ILE A 202 0.37 7.41 -11.77
CA ILE A 202 -1.03 7.71 -11.41
C ILE A 202 -1.36 7.34 -9.97
N CYS A 203 -0.44 6.70 -9.25
CA CYS A 203 -0.73 6.09 -7.94
C CYS A 203 -1.25 7.14 -6.95
N ALA A 204 -0.68 8.35 -6.96
CA ALA A 204 -1.09 9.44 -6.09
C ALA A 204 -2.57 9.80 -6.26
N GLY A 205 -3.15 9.56 -7.45
CA GLY A 205 -4.56 9.76 -7.76
C GLY A 205 -5.52 8.94 -6.88
N PHE A 206 -5.07 7.80 -6.36
CA PHE A 206 -5.90 6.86 -5.58
C PHE A 206 -5.91 7.12 -4.07
N PHE A 207 -5.03 7.99 -3.57
CA PHE A 207 -4.86 8.23 -2.14
C PHE A 207 -5.30 9.65 -1.79
N ASP A 208 -5.85 9.82 -0.60
CA ASP A 208 -6.10 11.12 0.01
C ASP A 208 -4.79 11.74 0.50
N LEU A 209 -3.94 10.89 1.08
CA LEU A 209 -2.61 11.26 1.57
C LEU A 209 -1.53 10.38 0.94
N VAL A 210 -0.46 11.03 0.45
CA VAL A 210 0.78 10.36 0.05
C VAL A 210 1.92 11.03 0.81
N GLY A 211 2.53 10.28 1.73
CA GLY A 211 3.53 10.77 2.66
C GLY A 211 4.91 10.13 2.45
N ALA A 212 5.93 10.97 2.32
CA ALA A 212 7.33 10.54 2.34
C ALA A 212 7.82 10.46 3.79
N VAL A 213 8.29 9.28 4.19
CA VAL A 213 8.82 8.97 5.51
C VAL A 213 10.33 9.10 5.47
N LEU A 214 10.84 10.08 6.20
CA LEU A 214 12.25 10.38 6.31
C LEU A 214 12.76 9.97 7.70
N PRO A 215 14.00 9.47 7.80
CA PRO A 215 14.63 9.21 9.10
C PRO A 215 14.67 10.49 9.95
N GLY A 216 14.73 10.30 11.28
CA GLY A 216 15.00 11.39 12.22
C GLY A 216 16.32 12.12 11.93
N LYS A 217 16.49 13.32 12.51
CA LYS A 217 17.68 14.15 12.30
C LYS A 217 18.97 13.59 12.90
N ASP A 218 18.88 12.62 13.80
CA ASP A 218 20.06 11.94 14.34
C ASP A 218 20.38 10.73 13.43
N GLU A 219 21.46 10.82 12.65
CA GLU A 219 21.93 9.73 11.80
C GLU A 219 22.19 8.45 12.60
N ASP A 220 22.58 8.59 13.87
CA ASP A 220 22.79 7.48 14.82
C ASP A 220 21.49 6.87 15.36
N TYR A 221 20.38 7.62 15.31
CA TYR A 221 19.09 7.18 15.82
C TYR A 221 17.96 7.68 14.91
N PRO A 222 17.56 6.91 13.88
CA PRO A 222 16.57 7.34 12.88
C PRO A 222 15.14 7.52 13.44
N TYR A 223 14.97 7.43 14.76
CA TYR A 223 13.71 7.53 15.48
C TYR A 223 13.62 8.80 16.34
N PRO A 224 12.45 9.48 16.38
CA PRO A 224 11.25 9.15 15.63
C PRO A 224 11.34 9.63 14.17
N ALA A 225 11.05 8.72 13.24
CA ALA A 225 10.90 9.05 11.84
C ALA A 225 9.76 10.06 11.64
N ARG A 226 9.87 10.86 10.60
CA ARG A 226 8.93 11.93 10.29
C ARG A 226 8.32 11.70 8.92
N VAL A 227 7.06 12.08 8.75
CA VAL A 227 6.40 12.06 7.45
C VAL A 227 6.14 13.48 6.98
N THR A 228 6.34 13.72 5.69
CA THR A 228 5.90 14.93 4.99
C THR A 228 4.87 14.57 3.92
N PHE A 229 3.80 15.36 3.87
CA PHE A 229 2.73 15.26 2.87
C PHE A 229 2.74 16.44 1.88
N ASN A 230 3.74 17.31 2.00
CA ASN A 230 3.91 18.52 1.19
C ASN A 230 5.39 18.85 1.06
N HIS A 231 6.06 18.21 0.10
CA HIS A 231 7.47 18.46 -0.19
C HIS A 231 7.69 18.44 -1.71
N PRO A 232 8.39 19.43 -2.29
CA PRO A 232 8.59 19.53 -3.74
C PRO A 232 9.44 18.38 -4.29
N ASP A 233 10.41 17.90 -3.52
CA ASP A 233 11.37 16.88 -3.96
C ASP A 233 10.85 15.44 -3.83
N PHE A 234 9.62 15.26 -3.36
CA PHE A 234 9.03 13.96 -3.11
C PHE A 234 7.63 13.87 -3.74
N VAL A 235 7.24 12.69 -4.23
CA VAL A 235 5.84 12.43 -4.59
C VAL A 235 4.99 12.53 -3.33
N THR A 236 4.28 13.64 -3.15
CA THR A 236 3.44 13.87 -1.98
C THR A 236 2.05 14.31 -2.41
N ARG A 237 1.06 14.03 -1.56
CA ARG A 237 -0.32 14.46 -1.74
C ARG A 237 -0.94 14.68 -0.36
N CYS A 238 -1.69 15.77 -0.24
CA CYS A 238 -2.44 16.04 0.96
C CYS A 238 -3.77 16.71 0.59
N SER A 239 -4.87 16.18 1.11
CA SER A 239 -6.19 16.78 1.02
C SER A 239 -6.54 17.67 2.22
N SER A 240 -5.64 17.81 3.21
CA SER A 240 -5.89 18.54 4.47
C SER A 240 -5.11 19.85 4.57
N ASP A 241 -5.80 20.94 4.86
CA ASP A 241 -5.21 22.26 5.07
C ASP A 241 -4.30 22.31 6.30
N ARG A 242 -4.63 21.59 7.39
CA ARG A 242 -3.78 21.58 8.59
C ARG A 242 -2.47 20.83 8.37
N LEU A 243 -2.52 19.71 7.66
CA LEU A 243 -1.30 18.96 7.34
C LEU A 243 -0.44 19.71 6.34
N MET A 244 -1.04 20.41 5.36
CA MET A 244 -0.31 21.24 4.39
C MET A 244 0.50 22.37 5.05
N LYS A 245 0.03 22.90 6.20
CA LYS A 245 0.75 23.93 6.98
C LYS A 245 1.95 23.39 7.76
N LYS A 246 2.12 22.06 7.84
CA LYS A 246 3.22 21.42 8.58
C LYS A 246 4.21 20.80 7.61
N ARG A 247 5.47 21.24 7.68
CA ARG A 247 6.55 20.65 6.88
C ARG A 247 6.80 19.18 7.23
N PHE A 248 6.68 18.82 8.51
CA PHE A 248 6.87 17.46 9.01
C PHE A 248 5.87 17.16 10.13
N VAL A 249 5.40 15.92 10.18
CA VAL A 249 4.62 15.38 11.30
C VAL A 249 5.20 14.05 11.76
N SER A 250 4.84 13.64 12.99
CA SER A 250 5.21 12.35 13.56
C SER A 250 4.73 11.20 12.68
N LEU A 251 5.56 10.16 12.51
CA LEU A 251 5.16 8.88 11.93
C LEU A 251 4.30 8.08 12.93
N ASN A 252 3.11 8.60 13.21
CA ASN A 252 2.05 7.93 13.97
C ASN A 252 0.73 8.23 13.26
N ILE A 253 0.18 7.23 12.58
CA ILE A 253 -1.06 7.34 11.80
C ILE A 253 -2.24 7.67 12.70
N GLY A 254 -2.34 7.09 13.90
CA GLY A 254 -3.38 7.45 14.87
C GLY A 254 -3.37 8.95 15.19
N THR A 255 -2.20 9.51 15.47
CA THR A 255 -2.04 10.96 15.70
C THR A 255 -2.30 11.81 14.45
N ILE A 256 -2.06 11.28 13.25
CA ILE A 256 -2.40 11.97 11.99
C ILE A 256 -3.92 12.00 11.81
N ILE A 257 -4.60 10.86 12.01
CA ILE A 257 -6.06 10.73 11.96
C ILE A 257 -6.73 11.68 12.97
N GLU A 258 -6.31 11.65 14.24
CA GLU A 258 -6.83 12.54 15.28
C GLU A 258 -6.69 14.03 14.96
N LYS A 259 -5.71 14.42 14.14
CA LYS A 259 -5.52 15.81 13.71
C LYS A 259 -6.46 16.19 12.56
N LEU A 260 -6.78 15.23 11.70
CA LEU A 260 -7.71 15.36 10.59
C LEU A 260 -9.15 15.42 11.09
N GLU A 261 -9.54 14.56 12.03
CA GLU A 261 -10.88 14.53 12.62
C GLU A 261 -11.25 15.82 13.38
N LYS A 262 -10.25 16.61 13.80
CA LYS A 262 -10.47 17.88 14.49
C LYS A 262 -10.65 19.06 13.53
N GLU A 263 -10.57 18.87 12.21
CA GLU A 263 -10.85 19.91 11.20
C GLU A 263 -12.34 20.27 11.18
#